data_AF-A0A1G2WP09-F1
#
_entry.id   AF-A0A1G2WP09-F1
#
_cell.length_a   1.000
_cell.length_b   1.000
_cell.length_c   1.000
_cell.angle_alpha   90.00
_cell.angle_beta   90.00
_cell.angle_gamma   90.00
#
_symmetry.space_group_name_H-M   'P 1'
#
loop_
_entity.id
_entity.type
_entity.pdbx_description
1 polymer ?
#
loop_
_entity_poly.entity_id
_entity_poly.type
_entity_poly.pdbx_seq_one_letter_code
_entity_poly.pdbx_strand_id
1 'polypeptide(L)'
;MRLRSLASLQRVLFIMALVCIPCMVFLKVSIGQEKKIDALYLDLDKKYRIPEQWTVLPFELEDPYKRVKNGPPLTNVINKANVEWISRWIANPKKVVPNAKMPNLGLDFDEIKAVIAYLGSIAEKGLPQVTWEAFLLKKEDELSEDEYDKMDKVYNNGKGVWGRARCTICHPIKGLGGNVGVGPDLGEITTKINRNWLYDWLGNTKSHFPDTMMAQFRFTDSDLRGIVEFVMRDTQFIPEEKDEEEGEAKESKQAEQEVKVLTEKEYNSLRKDNALIEKGKDVIEKARCFVCHDIKGFSELMPVTEKKRDGLAGFEKLLYEIRCLSCHRIQNKGGAYAPNLTIAGSKIKMNWENEFLQVPDIIRPLSQQMPKFNLTEEDAKVATEYIEKNLHTKEPFTNLFEGSSPSPDVIAAGEKLFYEKGCNTCHAEGTKGGGVVGPNLQTVGDRLQPAYLLFHLRNPQQVNPQAVEPNFGFSDEELKSLVGFLTDHVKKKEGTK
;
A
#
# COMPACT_ATOMS: atom_id res chain seq x y z
N MET A 1 70.45 0.99 -36.50
CA MET A 1 69.24 0.27 -36.03
C MET A 1 69.30 0.14 -34.51
N ARG A 2 68.19 0.34 -33.78
CA ARG A 2 67.99 0.20 -32.30
C ARG A 2 67.70 1.45 -31.44
N LEU A 3 67.24 2.58 -31.99
CA LEU A 3 66.73 3.69 -31.15
C LEU A 3 65.31 4.19 -31.48
N ARG A 4 64.71 3.77 -32.60
CA ARG A 4 63.31 4.14 -32.96
C ARG A 4 62.23 3.17 -32.47
N SER A 5 62.60 1.99 -31.98
CA SER A 5 61.65 0.94 -31.59
C SER A 5 61.16 1.04 -30.13
N LEU A 6 61.93 1.65 -29.23
CA LEU A 6 61.55 1.77 -27.81
C LEU A 6 60.49 2.87 -27.59
N ALA A 7 60.59 3.98 -28.33
CA ALA A 7 59.65 5.11 -28.19
C ALA A 7 58.24 4.78 -28.73
N SER A 8 58.11 3.90 -29.73
CA SER A 8 56.79 3.49 -30.23
C SER A 8 56.13 2.45 -29.31
N LEU A 9 56.91 1.55 -28.70
CA LEU A 9 56.39 0.59 -27.72
C LEU A 9 55.87 1.30 -26.46
N GLN A 10 56.58 2.33 -25.99
CA GLN A 10 56.18 3.11 -24.83
C GLN A 10 54.88 3.91 -25.08
N ARG A 11 54.69 4.45 -26.29
CA ARG A 11 53.45 5.14 -26.68
C ARG A 11 52.27 4.19 -26.83
N VAL A 12 52.47 2.99 -27.37
CA VAL A 12 51.40 1.97 -27.49
C VAL A 12 51.02 1.42 -26.11
N LEU A 13 51.97 1.21 -25.20
CA LEU A 13 51.70 0.83 -23.80
C LEU A 13 50.98 1.93 -23.02
N PHE A 14 51.31 3.21 -23.24
CA PHE A 14 50.60 4.33 -22.60
C PHE A 14 49.17 4.50 -23.13
N ILE A 15 48.94 4.28 -24.43
CA ILE A 15 47.60 4.37 -25.03
C ILE A 15 46.73 3.17 -24.61
N MET A 16 47.30 1.95 -24.54
CA MET A 16 46.60 0.79 -23.98
C MET A 16 46.27 0.99 -22.49
N ALA A 17 47.16 1.59 -21.70
CA ALA A 17 46.86 1.93 -20.31
C ALA A 17 45.75 3.01 -20.21
N LEU A 18 45.79 4.05 -21.05
CA LEU A 18 44.78 5.12 -21.06
C LEU A 18 43.40 4.69 -21.59
N VAL A 19 43.31 3.60 -22.38
CA VAL A 19 42.04 3.06 -22.89
C VAL A 19 41.51 1.91 -22.03
N CYS A 20 42.39 1.10 -21.41
CA CYS A 20 41.96 0.02 -20.52
C CYS A 20 41.62 0.48 -19.10
N ILE A 21 42.24 1.55 -18.59
CA ILE A 21 41.93 2.07 -17.25
C ILE A 21 40.51 2.65 -17.16
N PRO A 22 39.96 3.39 -18.15
CA PRO A 22 38.56 3.78 -18.13
C PRO A 22 37.60 2.58 -18.31
N CYS A 23 37.98 1.56 -19.08
CA CYS A 23 37.13 0.39 -19.30
C CYS A 23 36.96 -0.49 -18.05
N MET A 24 37.95 -0.54 -17.16
CA MET A 24 37.78 -1.23 -15.86
C MET A 24 36.95 -0.41 -14.85
N VAL A 25 36.83 0.91 -15.02
CA VAL A 25 36.03 1.77 -14.12
C VAL A 25 34.55 1.79 -14.51
N PHE A 26 34.20 1.47 -15.76
CA PHE A 26 32.81 1.38 -16.22
C PHE A 26 32.19 -0.03 -16.19
N LEU A 27 32.96 -1.06 -15.81
CA LEU A 27 32.44 -2.39 -15.47
C LEU A 27 31.97 -2.47 -14.00
N LYS A 28 31.27 -1.43 -13.51
CA LYS A 28 30.31 -1.65 -12.43
C LYS A 28 29.02 -2.13 -13.06
N VAL A 29 29.01 -3.43 -13.37
CA VAL A 29 27.78 -4.20 -13.49
C VAL A 29 26.93 -3.84 -12.28
N SER A 30 25.80 -3.18 -12.51
CA SER A 30 24.79 -2.90 -11.49
C SER A 30 24.07 -4.20 -11.14
N ILE A 31 24.81 -5.14 -10.53
CA ILE A 31 24.25 -6.15 -9.66
C ILE A 31 23.65 -5.37 -8.51
N GLY A 32 22.35 -5.52 -8.28
CA GLY A 32 21.62 -4.78 -7.25
C GLY A 32 22.40 -4.82 -5.94
N GLN A 33 23.12 -3.75 -5.63
CA GLN A 33 23.69 -3.58 -4.31
C GLN A 33 22.48 -3.48 -3.39
N GLU A 34 22.34 -4.43 -2.46
CA GLU A 34 21.60 -4.16 -1.24
C GLU A 34 22.02 -2.76 -0.80
N LYS A 35 21.05 -1.84 -0.74
CA LYS A 35 21.28 -0.56 -0.10
C LYS A 35 21.72 -0.89 1.32
N LYS A 36 23.03 -0.90 1.58
CA LYS A 36 23.55 -0.94 2.94
C LYS A 36 22.99 0.30 3.61
N ILE A 37 22.04 0.06 4.51
CA ILE A 37 21.52 1.08 5.40
C ILE A 37 22.75 1.68 6.09
N ASP A 38 22.90 3.00 6.03
CA ASP A 38 24.05 3.68 6.64
C ASP A 38 24.20 3.23 8.09
N ALA A 39 25.43 3.01 8.54
CA ALA A 39 25.72 2.67 9.92
C ALA A 39 25.14 3.73 10.87
N LEU A 40 25.08 4.99 10.42
CA LEU A 40 24.42 6.08 11.16
C LEU A 40 22.92 5.80 11.39
N TYR A 41 22.20 5.29 10.39
CA TYR A 41 20.78 4.95 10.54
C TYR A 41 20.57 3.72 11.44
N LEU A 42 21.47 2.74 11.38
CA LEU A 42 21.44 1.57 12.27
C LEU A 42 21.81 1.92 13.72
N ASP A 43 22.72 2.86 13.92
CA ASP A 43 23.12 3.34 15.25
C ASP A 43 22.07 4.29 15.84
N LEU A 44 21.39 5.09 15.02
CA LEU A 44 20.20 5.84 15.44
C LEU A 44 19.06 4.88 15.78
N ASP A 45 18.79 3.85 14.96
CA ASP A 45 17.77 2.84 15.25
C ASP A 45 18.12 2.03 16.52
N LYS A 46 19.39 1.76 16.80
CA LYS A 46 19.83 1.15 18.07
C LYS A 46 19.72 2.07 19.28
N LYS A 47 20.11 3.34 19.14
CA LYS A 47 20.14 4.32 20.23
C LYS A 47 18.75 4.75 20.68
N TYR A 48 17.80 4.72 19.75
CA TYR A 48 16.42 5.13 19.99
C TYR A 48 15.40 4.02 19.74
N ARG A 49 15.85 2.79 19.48
CA ARG A 49 15.02 1.63 19.71
C ARG A 49 14.50 1.76 21.13
N ILE A 50 13.18 1.70 21.29
CA ILE A 50 12.61 1.22 22.53
C ILE A 50 13.43 -0.06 22.82
N PRO A 51 14.19 -0.14 23.95
CA PRO A 51 14.93 -1.35 24.26
C PRO A 51 13.94 -2.51 24.18
N GLU A 52 14.36 -3.74 23.84
CA GLU A 52 13.53 -4.94 23.64
C GLU A 52 12.64 -5.25 24.87
N GLN A 53 11.66 -4.39 25.11
CA GLN A 53 10.81 -4.22 26.27
C GLN A 53 9.37 -4.21 25.79
N TRP A 54 9.09 -4.91 24.69
CA TRP A 54 7.75 -5.29 24.29
C TRP A 54 7.57 -6.80 24.49
N THR A 55 6.32 -7.20 24.59
CA THR A 55 5.86 -8.58 24.74
C THR A 55 6.20 -9.43 23.50
N VAL A 56 6.40 -10.73 23.73
CA VAL A 56 6.56 -11.73 22.65
C VAL A 56 5.17 -12.04 22.08
N LEU A 57 5.04 -12.05 20.76
CA LEU A 57 3.77 -12.32 20.10
C LEU A 57 3.48 -13.82 20.04
N PRO A 58 2.21 -14.24 20.10
CA PRO A 58 1.80 -15.64 20.01
C PRO A 58 2.01 -16.27 18.62
N PHE A 59 2.40 -15.49 17.61
CA PHE A 59 2.68 -15.96 16.25
C PHE A 59 3.77 -15.08 15.58
N GLU A 60 4.38 -15.60 14.51
CA GLU A 60 5.39 -14.86 13.74
C GLU A 60 4.73 -13.88 12.76
N LEU A 61 5.14 -12.61 12.82
CA LEU A 61 4.65 -11.58 11.91
C LEU A 61 5.31 -11.69 10.53
N GLU A 62 4.47 -11.68 9.50
CA GLU A 62 4.93 -11.57 8.12
C GLU A 62 5.33 -10.13 7.80
N ASP A 63 6.42 -9.98 7.05
CA ASP A 63 6.78 -8.67 6.49
C ASP A 63 6.13 -8.50 5.12
N PRO A 64 5.13 -7.62 4.96
CA PRO A 64 4.47 -7.40 3.68
C PRO A 64 5.42 -6.86 2.59
N TYR A 65 6.54 -6.25 2.98
CA TYR A 65 7.49 -5.66 2.04
C TYR A 65 8.54 -6.67 1.53
N LYS A 66 8.57 -7.88 2.10
CA LYS A 66 9.48 -8.95 1.69
C LYS A 66 8.80 -9.92 0.73
N ARG A 67 8.80 -9.58 -0.56
CA ARG A 67 8.27 -10.46 -1.61
C ARG A 67 9.19 -11.65 -1.90
N VAL A 68 8.59 -12.83 -2.09
CA VAL A 68 9.31 -14.05 -2.52
C VAL A 68 9.70 -13.96 -4.00
N LYS A 69 8.79 -13.42 -4.82
CA LYS A 69 8.96 -13.27 -6.27
C LYS A 69 8.69 -11.81 -6.71
N ASN A 70 9.39 -11.38 -7.76
CA ASN A 70 9.27 -10.01 -8.29
C ASN A 70 7.98 -9.79 -9.09
N GLY A 71 7.55 -10.80 -9.84
CA GLY A 71 6.33 -10.80 -10.63
C GLY A 71 5.13 -11.32 -9.84
N PRO A 72 3.91 -10.87 -10.17
CA PRO A 72 2.70 -11.41 -9.57
C PRO A 72 2.46 -12.86 -10.00
N PRO A 73 1.64 -13.62 -9.26
CA PRO A 73 1.11 -14.90 -9.73
C PRO A 73 0.32 -14.70 -11.04
N LEU A 74 0.45 -15.66 -11.95
CA LEU A 74 -0.22 -15.64 -13.26
C LEU A 74 -1.44 -16.55 -13.34
N THR A 75 -1.74 -17.31 -12.28
CA THR A 75 -3.00 -18.03 -12.16
C THR A 75 -4.17 -17.05 -12.30
N ASN A 76 -5.16 -17.37 -13.14
CA ASN A 76 -6.33 -16.53 -13.44
C ASN A 76 -6.04 -15.16 -14.10
N VAL A 77 -4.83 -14.89 -14.59
CA VAL A 77 -4.49 -13.59 -15.21
C VAL A 77 -5.38 -13.25 -16.41
N ILE A 78 -5.86 -14.28 -17.13
CA ILE A 78 -6.74 -14.16 -18.30
C ILE A 78 -8.12 -13.60 -17.96
N ASN A 79 -8.57 -13.74 -16.71
CA ASN A 79 -9.83 -13.16 -16.25
C ASN A 79 -9.62 -11.72 -15.77
N LYS A 80 -8.42 -11.41 -15.28
CA LYS A 80 -8.05 -10.10 -14.76
C LYS A 80 -7.81 -9.09 -15.86
N ALA A 81 -7.07 -9.49 -16.89
CA ALA A 81 -6.60 -8.59 -17.93
C ALA A 81 -7.13 -8.98 -19.31
N ASN A 82 -7.49 -7.97 -20.11
CA ASN A 82 -7.95 -8.15 -21.49
C ASN A 82 -6.87 -8.85 -22.33
N VAL A 83 -7.27 -9.79 -23.20
CA VAL A 83 -6.33 -10.59 -24.01
C VAL A 83 -5.42 -9.72 -24.87
N GLU A 84 -5.98 -8.67 -25.48
CA GLU A 84 -5.23 -7.72 -26.29
C GLU A 84 -4.17 -6.98 -25.44
N TRP A 85 -4.51 -6.66 -24.19
CA TRP A 85 -3.56 -6.04 -23.25
C TRP A 85 -2.44 -7.01 -22.89
N ILE A 86 -2.77 -8.27 -22.57
CA ILE A 86 -1.77 -9.30 -22.25
C ILE A 86 -0.83 -9.52 -23.46
N SER A 87 -1.39 -9.58 -24.67
CA SER A 87 -0.62 -9.72 -25.91
C SER A 87 0.36 -8.58 -26.12
N ARG A 88 -0.10 -7.32 -26.00
CA ARG A 88 0.79 -6.14 -26.06
C ARG A 88 1.84 -6.13 -24.93
N TRP A 89 1.44 -6.52 -23.73
CA TRP A 89 2.29 -6.56 -22.56
C TRP A 89 3.45 -7.54 -22.73
N ILE A 90 3.19 -8.77 -23.19
CA ILE A 90 4.24 -9.77 -23.42
C ILE A 90 5.13 -9.35 -24.59
N ALA A 91 4.56 -8.77 -25.65
CA ALA A 91 5.32 -8.30 -26.82
C ALA A 91 6.32 -7.19 -26.48
N ASN A 92 5.91 -6.19 -25.69
CA ASN A 92 6.78 -5.10 -25.28
C ASN A 92 6.29 -4.43 -23.98
N PRO A 93 6.71 -4.91 -22.80
CA PRO A 93 6.25 -4.36 -21.52
C PRO A 93 6.51 -2.86 -21.36
N LYS A 94 7.67 -2.37 -21.84
CA LYS A 94 8.06 -0.96 -21.71
C LYS A 94 7.27 -0.01 -22.62
N LYS A 95 6.73 -0.53 -23.74
CA LYS A 95 5.83 0.26 -24.62
C LYS A 95 4.44 0.41 -24.00
N VAL A 96 3.98 -0.58 -23.23
CA VAL A 96 2.69 -0.53 -22.53
C VAL A 96 2.79 0.23 -21.21
N VAL A 97 3.85 0.01 -20.43
CA VAL A 97 4.10 0.73 -19.17
C VAL A 97 5.54 1.23 -19.20
N PRO A 98 5.79 2.55 -19.30
CA PRO A 98 7.15 3.10 -19.47
C PRO A 98 8.18 2.64 -18.41
N ASN A 99 7.74 2.46 -17.16
CA ASN A 99 8.58 2.00 -16.05
C ASN A 99 8.46 0.49 -15.75
N ALA A 100 8.01 -0.32 -16.73
CA ALA A 100 7.88 -1.77 -16.57
C ALA A 100 9.21 -2.42 -16.14
N LYS A 101 9.13 -3.23 -15.08
CA LYS A 101 10.25 -4.09 -14.62
C LYS A 101 10.36 -5.41 -15.37
N MET A 102 9.27 -5.85 -16.03
CA MET A 102 9.29 -7.06 -16.84
C MET A 102 10.17 -6.82 -18.08
N PRO A 103 11.18 -7.65 -18.35
CA PRO A 103 12.02 -7.49 -19.53
C PRO A 103 11.24 -7.82 -20.81
N ASN A 104 11.67 -7.26 -21.94
CA ASN A 104 11.25 -7.77 -23.24
C ASN A 104 11.94 -9.12 -23.46
N LEU A 105 11.15 -10.19 -23.57
CA LEU A 105 11.65 -11.56 -23.74
C LEU A 105 11.96 -11.93 -25.19
N GLY A 106 11.65 -11.04 -26.16
CA GLY A 106 11.90 -11.26 -27.58
C GLY A 106 11.02 -12.34 -28.21
N LEU A 107 9.87 -12.65 -27.60
CA LEU A 107 8.94 -13.67 -28.09
C LEU A 107 8.26 -13.20 -29.37
N ASP A 108 8.12 -14.11 -30.34
CA ASP A 108 7.35 -13.85 -31.54
C ASP A 108 5.83 -13.94 -31.29
N PHE A 109 5.03 -13.54 -32.29
CA PHE A 109 3.57 -13.53 -32.14
C PHE A 109 2.97 -14.93 -31.92
N ASP A 110 3.52 -15.98 -32.53
CA ASP A 110 3.04 -17.35 -32.36
C ASP A 110 3.40 -17.92 -30.98
N GLU A 111 4.56 -17.55 -30.44
CA GLU A 111 4.96 -17.83 -29.07
C GLU A 111 4.07 -17.11 -28.06
N ILE A 112 3.78 -15.82 -28.27
CA ILE A 112 2.89 -15.04 -27.42
C ILE A 112 1.49 -15.67 -27.37
N LYS A 113 0.93 -16.05 -28.52
CA LYS A 113 -0.36 -16.78 -28.59
C LYS A 113 -0.31 -18.08 -27.78
N ALA A 114 0.77 -18.84 -27.90
CA ALA A 114 0.94 -20.10 -27.18
C ALA A 114 0.98 -19.87 -25.66
N VAL A 115 1.74 -18.87 -25.21
CA VAL A 115 1.81 -18.48 -23.80
C VAL A 115 0.43 -18.09 -23.28
N ILE A 116 -0.33 -17.26 -24.01
CA ILE A 116 -1.68 -16.83 -23.59
C ILE A 116 -2.65 -18.03 -23.54
N ALA A 117 -2.59 -18.95 -24.50
CA ALA A 117 -3.39 -20.17 -24.48
C ALA A 117 -3.07 -21.04 -23.25
N TYR A 118 -1.79 -21.20 -22.92
CA TYR A 118 -1.38 -21.92 -21.71
C TYR A 118 -1.88 -21.23 -20.43
N LEU A 119 -1.72 -19.90 -20.32
CA LEU A 119 -2.23 -19.12 -19.20
C LEU A 119 -3.77 -19.26 -19.04
N GLY A 120 -4.48 -19.36 -20.16
CA GLY A 120 -5.91 -19.69 -20.18
C GLY A 120 -6.22 -21.08 -19.66
N SER A 121 -5.40 -22.08 -20.00
CA SER A 121 -5.60 -23.47 -19.59
C SER A 121 -5.39 -23.73 -18.09
N ILE A 122 -4.55 -22.90 -17.43
CA ILE A 122 -4.28 -23.00 -15.99
C ILE A 122 -5.20 -22.14 -15.13
N ALA A 123 -6.15 -21.42 -15.74
CA ALA A 123 -7.14 -20.66 -15.00
C ALA A 123 -8.06 -21.61 -14.20
N GLU A 124 -8.13 -21.41 -12.89
CA GLU A 124 -8.88 -22.26 -11.97
C GLU A 124 -10.32 -21.78 -11.80
N LYS A 125 -10.54 -20.49 -11.99
CA LYS A 125 -11.85 -19.85 -11.94
C LYS A 125 -12.18 -19.27 -13.31
N GLY A 126 -13.45 -19.31 -13.69
CA GLY A 126 -13.93 -18.57 -14.86
C GLY A 126 -14.07 -17.08 -14.54
N LEU A 127 -14.19 -16.25 -15.57
CA LEU A 127 -14.59 -14.86 -15.40
C LEU A 127 -15.98 -14.81 -14.74
N PRO A 128 -16.14 -14.16 -13.57
CA PRO A 128 -17.43 -14.04 -12.92
C PRO A 128 -18.43 -13.35 -13.84
N GLN A 129 -19.67 -13.83 -13.83
CA GLN A 129 -20.76 -13.20 -14.57
C GLN A 129 -21.57 -12.37 -13.60
N VAL A 130 -21.44 -11.04 -13.71
CA VAL A 130 -22.15 -10.09 -12.86
C VAL A 130 -23.26 -9.47 -13.70
N THR A 131 -24.48 -9.50 -13.18
CA THR A 131 -25.61 -8.81 -13.81
C THR A 131 -25.50 -7.31 -13.52
N TRP A 132 -25.46 -6.51 -14.59
CA TRP A 132 -25.44 -5.05 -14.53
C TRP A 132 -26.78 -4.50 -15.00
N GLU A 133 -27.18 -3.39 -14.41
CA GLU A 133 -28.31 -2.61 -14.93
C GLU A 133 -28.00 -2.15 -16.36
N ALA A 134 -28.97 -2.27 -17.26
CA ALA A 134 -28.76 -2.04 -18.69
C ALA A 134 -28.20 -0.64 -19.00
N PHE A 135 -28.63 0.38 -18.25
CA PHE A 135 -28.16 1.75 -18.43
C PHE A 135 -26.67 1.92 -18.07
N LEU A 136 -26.10 1.11 -17.18
CA LEU A 136 -24.67 1.19 -16.81
C LEU A 136 -23.74 0.74 -17.96
N LEU A 137 -24.28 -0.03 -18.91
CA LEU A 137 -23.53 -0.54 -20.06
C LEU A 137 -23.60 0.40 -21.28
N LYS A 138 -24.50 1.38 -21.26
CA LYS A 138 -24.62 2.39 -22.32
C LYS A 138 -23.52 3.43 -22.22
N LYS A 139 -23.13 3.98 -23.36
CA LYS A 139 -22.30 5.19 -23.40
C LYS A 139 -23.08 6.40 -22.90
N GLU A 140 -22.37 7.42 -22.44
CA GLU A 140 -22.99 8.60 -21.82
C GLU A 140 -23.93 9.35 -22.78
N ASP A 141 -23.58 9.41 -24.07
CA ASP A 141 -24.35 10.01 -25.15
C ASP A 141 -25.60 9.20 -25.55
N GLU A 142 -25.71 7.95 -25.10
CA GLU A 142 -26.83 7.04 -25.38
C GLU A 142 -27.84 6.95 -24.22
N LEU A 143 -27.58 7.64 -23.11
CA LEU A 143 -28.45 7.64 -21.93
C LEU A 143 -29.61 8.62 -22.10
N SER A 144 -30.82 8.22 -21.70
CA SER A 144 -31.89 9.19 -21.43
C SER A 144 -31.57 10.00 -20.18
N GLU A 145 -32.24 11.15 -19.98
CA GLU A 145 -32.09 11.97 -18.77
C GLU A 145 -32.31 11.16 -17.49
N ASP A 146 -33.38 10.34 -17.44
CA ASP A 146 -33.68 9.46 -16.29
C ASP A 146 -32.60 8.39 -16.05
N GLU A 147 -31.99 7.87 -17.12
CA GLU A 147 -30.92 6.87 -17.03
C GLU A 147 -29.60 7.50 -16.57
N TYR A 148 -29.33 8.71 -17.04
CA TYR A 148 -28.18 9.51 -16.61
C TYR A 148 -28.26 9.80 -15.11
N ASP A 149 -29.41 10.26 -14.60
CA ASP A 149 -29.60 10.52 -13.17
C ASP A 149 -29.38 9.27 -12.28
N LYS A 150 -29.77 8.10 -12.77
CA LYS A 150 -29.52 6.83 -12.07
C LYS A 150 -28.04 6.45 -12.11
N MET A 151 -27.40 6.61 -13.27
CA MET A 151 -25.98 6.36 -13.46
C MET A 151 -25.13 7.28 -12.58
N ASP A 152 -25.44 8.58 -12.55
CA ASP A 152 -24.75 9.60 -11.76
C ASP A 152 -24.82 9.30 -10.25
N LYS A 153 -25.97 8.79 -9.76
CA LYS A 153 -26.08 8.34 -8.36
C LYS A 153 -25.13 7.18 -8.04
N VAL A 154 -25.03 6.19 -8.92
CA VAL A 154 -24.11 5.04 -8.73
C VAL A 154 -22.66 5.51 -8.79
N TYR A 155 -22.33 6.35 -9.77
CA TYR A 155 -21.02 6.97 -9.94
C TYR A 155 -20.59 7.78 -8.71
N ASN A 156 -21.45 8.67 -8.23
CA ASN A 156 -21.18 9.51 -7.07
C ASN A 156 -21.09 8.70 -5.76
N ASN A 157 -21.88 7.63 -5.62
CA ASN A 157 -21.68 6.67 -4.54
C ASN A 157 -20.26 6.09 -4.58
N GLY A 158 -19.83 5.60 -5.75
CA GLY A 158 -18.48 5.07 -5.98
C GLY A 158 -17.37 6.04 -5.63
N LYS A 159 -17.48 7.29 -6.10
CA LYS A 159 -16.54 8.38 -5.78
C LYS A 159 -16.46 8.63 -4.28
N GLY A 160 -17.59 8.60 -3.57
CA GLY A 160 -17.65 8.72 -2.13
C GLY A 160 -16.95 7.56 -1.41
N VAL A 161 -17.20 6.31 -1.85
CA VAL A 161 -16.54 5.12 -1.29
C VAL A 161 -15.03 5.18 -1.54
N TRP A 162 -14.59 5.53 -2.75
CA TRP A 162 -13.18 5.70 -3.10
C TRP A 162 -12.45 6.65 -2.15
N GLY A 163 -13.07 7.80 -1.84
CA GLY A 163 -12.54 8.77 -0.90
C GLY A 163 -12.45 8.27 0.54
N ARG A 164 -13.49 7.58 1.05
CA ARG A 164 -13.53 7.05 2.42
C ARG A 164 -12.64 5.82 2.63
N ALA A 165 -12.55 4.97 1.62
CA ALA A 165 -11.62 3.83 1.57
C ALA A 165 -10.17 4.27 1.31
N ARG A 166 -9.96 5.55 0.97
CA ARG A 166 -8.63 6.17 0.78
C ARG A 166 -7.77 5.40 -0.23
N CYS A 167 -8.37 4.96 -1.34
CA CYS A 167 -7.69 4.14 -2.36
C CYS A 167 -6.36 4.75 -2.83
N THR A 168 -6.29 6.09 -2.92
CA THR A 168 -5.11 6.85 -3.37
C THR A 168 -3.90 6.79 -2.43
N ILE A 169 -4.09 6.36 -1.18
CA ILE A 169 -2.98 6.13 -0.24
C ILE A 169 -2.11 4.95 -0.71
N CYS A 170 -2.74 3.93 -1.31
CA CYS A 170 -2.06 2.74 -1.80
C CYS A 170 -1.81 2.79 -3.30
N HIS A 171 -2.78 3.30 -4.06
CA HIS A 171 -2.77 3.33 -5.52
C HIS A 171 -2.42 4.73 -6.04
N PRO A 172 -1.31 4.91 -6.76
CA PRO A 172 -1.10 6.13 -7.50
C PRO A 172 -2.05 6.22 -8.70
N ILE A 173 -2.32 7.43 -9.15
CA ILE A 173 -3.07 7.72 -10.38
C ILE A 173 -2.19 8.64 -11.21
N LYS A 174 -1.71 8.15 -12.36
CA LYS A 174 -0.78 8.89 -13.23
C LYS A 174 0.45 9.39 -12.45
N GLY A 175 0.99 8.54 -11.58
CA GLY A 175 2.14 8.82 -10.72
C GLY A 175 1.85 9.64 -9.45
N LEU A 176 0.63 10.12 -9.24
CA LEU A 176 0.25 10.92 -8.07
C LEU A 176 -0.37 10.05 -6.96
N GLY A 177 0.15 10.16 -5.74
CA GLY A 177 -0.31 9.37 -4.59
C GLY A 177 0.52 8.09 -4.38
N GLY A 178 -0.11 7.03 -3.89
CA GLY A 178 0.54 5.73 -3.68
C GLY A 178 1.58 5.74 -2.55
N ASN A 179 1.38 6.59 -1.53
CA ASN A 179 2.34 6.85 -0.46
C ASN A 179 2.78 5.62 0.35
N VAL A 180 1.98 4.55 0.37
CA VAL A 180 2.34 3.27 1.03
C VAL A 180 3.26 2.41 0.14
N GLY A 181 3.27 2.62 -1.18
CA GLY A 181 4.17 1.94 -2.11
C GLY A 181 3.82 0.47 -2.40
N VAL A 182 2.57 0.06 -2.14
CA VAL A 182 2.11 -1.33 -2.31
C VAL A 182 1.17 -1.52 -3.52
N GLY A 183 0.42 -0.49 -3.91
CA GLY A 183 -0.55 -0.56 -5.00
C GLY A 183 0.08 -0.19 -6.35
N PRO A 184 -0.32 -0.85 -7.45
CA PRO A 184 0.01 -0.40 -8.80
C PRO A 184 -0.70 0.90 -9.14
N ASP A 185 -0.15 1.64 -10.12
CA ASP A 185 -0.79 2.80 -10.72
C ASP A 185 -2.07 2.39 -11.46
N LEU A 186 -3.14 3.18 -11.26
CA LEU A 186 -4.45 2.94 -11.82
C LEU A 186 -4.85 3.94 -12.92
N GLY A 187 -3.97 4.88 -13.30
CA GLY A 187 -4.28 5.94 -14.26
C GLY A 187 -4.72 5.47 -15.66
N GLU A 188 -4.41 4.23 -16.02
CA GLU A 188 -4.84 3.60 -17.28
C GLU A 188 -5.49 2.23 -17.04
N ILE A 189 -6.06 2.01 -15.84
CA ILE A 189 -6.59 0.71 -15.42
C ILE A 189 -7.66 0.20 -16.41
N THR A 190 -8.48 1.09 -16.97
CA THR A 190 -9.59 0.78 -17.88
C THR A 190 -9.16 0.04 -19.16
N THR A 191 -7.93 0.25 -19.61
CA THR A 191 -7.37 -0.47 -20.78
C THR A 191 -7.02 -1.92 -20.49
N LYS A 192 -6.83 -2.24 -19.20
CA LYS A 192 -6.26 -3.48 -18.72
C LYS A 192 -7.33 -4.41 -18.19
N ILE A 193 -8.23 -3.93 -17.34
CA ILE A 193 -9.06 -4.79 -16.50
C ILE A 193 -10.44 -5.09 -17.07
N ASN A 194 -11.00 -6.24 -16.68
CA ASN A 194 -12.40 -6.57 -16.95
C ASN A 194 -13.34 -6.04 -15.85
N ARG A 195 -14.51 -5.50 -16.23
CA ARG A 195 -15.53 -4.97 -15.31
C ARG A 195 -16.03 -5.97 -14.27
N ASN A 196 -16.40 -7.18 -14.71
CA ASN A 196 -16.89 -8.21 -13.79
C ASN A 196 -15.79 -8.71 -12.87
N TRP A 197 -14.56 -8.80 -13.38
CA TRP A 197 -13.41 -9.16 -12.56
C TRP A 197 -13.16 -8.12 -11.47
N LEU A 198 -13.24 -6.81 -11.78
CA LEU A 198 -13.04 -5.76 -10.78
C LEU A 198 -14.08 -5.85 -9.65
N TYR A 199 -15.35 -6.08 -10.01
CA TYR A 199 -16.42 -6.28 -9.03
C TYR A 199 -16.12 -7.44 -8.08
N ASP A 200 -15.80 -8.62 -8.63
CA ASP A 200 -15.55 -9.83 -7.85
C ASP A 200 -14.24 -9.74 -7.03
N TRP A 201 -13.21 -9.10 -7.60
CA TRP A 201 -11.94 -8.83 -6.94
C TRP A 201 -12.13 -7.96 -5.68
N LEU A 202 -12.89 -6.87 -5.80
CA LEU A 202 -13.17 -5.99 -4.68
C LEU A 202 -14.09 -6.65 -3.64
N GLY A 203 -14.96 -7.57 -4.07
CA GLY A 203 -15.79 -8.39 -3.19
C GLY A 203 -14.97 -9.34 -2.33
N ASN A 204 -13.99 -10.04 -2.91
CA ASN A 204 -13.07 -10.89 -2.14
C ASN A 204 -11.67 -10.95 -2.77
N THR A 205 -10.78 -10.07 -2.30
CA THR A 205 -9.40 -9.92 -2.76
C THR A 205 -8.56 -11.17 -2.50
N LYS A 206 -8.79 -11.88 -1.39
CA LYS A 206 -8.00 -13.07 -1.05
C LYS A 206 -8.38 -14.29 -1.88
N SER A 207 -9.56 -14.28 -2.50
CA SER A 207 -10.06 -15.40 -3.31
C SER A 207 -9.38 -15.54 -4.68
N HIS A 208 -8.82 -14.46 -5.22
CA HIS A 208 -8.07 -14.49 -6.49
C HIS A 208 -6.57 -14.58 -6.25
N PHE A 209 -6.07 -13.80 -5.29
CA PHE A 209 -4.65 -13.70 -4.95
C PHE A 209 -4.49 -13.69 -3.42
N PRO A 210 -4.30 -14.86 -2.78
CA PRO A 210 -4.20 -14.96 -1.31
C PRO A 210 -3.14 -14.02 -0.71
N ASP A 211 -1.97 -13.96 -1.34
CA ASP A 211 -0.86 -13.11 -0.88
C ASP A 211 -0.92 -11.66 -1.37
N THR A 212 -2.06 -11.22 -1.89
CA THR A 212 -2.24 -9.82 -2.29
C THR A 212 -2.08 -8.86 -1.12
N MET A 213 -1.40 -7.74 -1.42
CA MET A 213 -1.28 -6.59 -0.53
C MET A 213 -2.56 -5.75 -0.47
N MET A 214 -3.51 -5.96 -1.38
CA MET A 214 -4.81 -5.30 -1.33
C MET A 214 -5.56 -5.74 -0.07
N ALA A 215 -5.99 -4.78 0.75
CA ALA A 215 -6.79 -5.05 1.93
C ALA A 215 -8.18 -5.59 1.54
N GLN A 216 -8.74 -6.45 2.37
CA GLN A 216 -10.12 -6.89 2.24
C GLN A 216 -11.05 -5.88 2.90
N PHE A 217 -11.64 -5.00 2.09
CA PHE A 217 -12.68 -4.10 2.54
C PHE A 217 -14.02 -4.85 2.68
N ARG A 218 -14.86 -4.42 3.63
CA ARG A 218 -16.22 -4.96 3.81
C ARG A 218 -17.23 -4.07 3.08
N PHE A 219 -17.08 -4.02 1.76
CA PHE A 219 -17.97 -3.27 0.88
C PHE A 219 -19.31 -3.99 0.70
N THR A 220 -20.38 -3.21 0.60
CA THR A 220 -21.70 -3.70 0.17
C THR A 220 -21.74 -3.87 -1.35
N ASP A 221 -22.73 -4.60 -1.88
CA ASP A 221 -22.94 -4.71 -3.35
C ASP A 221 -23.07 -3.31 -4.00
N SER A 222 -23.76 -2.39 -3.33
CA SER A 222 -23.90 -1.00 -3.80
C SER A 222 -22.56 -0.25 -3.84
N ASP A 223 -21.71 -0.44 -2.83
CA ASP A 223 -20.35 0.14 -2.82
C ASP A 223 -19.50 -0.43 -3.95
N LEU A 224 -19.54 -1.75 -4.15
CA LEU A 224 -18.78 -2.45 -5.21
C LEU A 224 -19.18 -1.94 -6.60
N ARG A 225 -20.50 -1.90 -6.89
CA ARG A 225 -21.02 -1.36 -8.15
C ARG A 225 -20.60 0.09 -8.34
N GLY A 226 -20.75 0.91 -7.30
CA GLY A 226 -20.34 2.31 -7.33
C GLY A 226 -18.86 2.46 -7.68
N ILE A 227 -17.95 1.77 -6.97
CA ILE A 227 -16.51 1.86 -7.24
C ILE A 227 -16.20 1.41 -8.67
N VAL A 228 -16.80 0.32 -9.15
CA VAL A 228 -16.58 -0.17 -10.51
C VAL A 228 -17.03 0.86 -11.53
N GLU A 229 -18.21 1.45 -11.38
CA GLU A 229 -18.68 2.50 -12.30
C GLU A 229 -17.78 3.74 -12.27
N PHE A 230 -17.39 4.18 -11.08
CA PHE A 230 -16.47 5.31 -10.90
C PHE A 230 -15.14 5.06 -11.62
N VAL A 231 -14.51 3.91 -11.39
CA VAL A 231 -13.22 3.55 -12.00
C VAL A 231 -13.32 3.40 -13.52
N MET A 232 -14.43 2.89 -14.03
CA MET A 232 -14.60 2.62 -15.46
C MET A 232 -14.99 3.84 -16.29
N ARG A 233 -15.47 4.92 -15.66
CA ARG A 233 -15.99 6.11 -16.36
C ARG A 233 -15.18 7.38 -16.10
N ASP A 234 -14.59 7.54 -14.90
CA ASP A 234 -13.88 8.78 -14.57
C ASP A 234 -12.60 8.91 -15.42
N THR A 235 -12.41 10.11 -15.98
CA THR A 235 -11.32 10.44 -16.91
C THR A 235 -9.93 10.30 -16.29
N GLN A 236 -9.80 10.29 -14.96
CA GLN A 236 -8.52 10.09 -14.30
C GLN A 236 -7.93 8.68 -14.49
N PHE A 237 -8.77 7.71 -14.89
CA PHE A 237 -8.42 6.31 -15.11
C PHE A 237 -8.34 5.91 -16.59
N ILE A 238 -8.57 6.88 -17.47
CA ILE A 238 -8.58 6.71 -18.93
C ILE A 238 -7.29 7.35 -19.47
N PRO A 239 -6.60 6.70 -20.43
CA PRO A 239 -5.47 7.30 -21.11
C PRO A 239 -5.86 8.65 -21.71
N GLU A 240 -4.99 9.64 -21.60
CA GLU A 240 -5.19 10.91 -22.31
C GLU A 240 -5.11 10.65 -23.82
N GLU A 241 -6.10 11.14 -24.56
CA GLU A 241 -6.00 11.20 -26.01
C GLU A 241 -4.80 12.08 -26.34
N LYS A 242 -3.80 11.51 -27.01
CA LYS A 242 -2.75 12.34 -27.60
C LYS A 242 -3.40 13.06 -28.75
N ASP A 243 -3.71 14.33 -28.55
CA ASP A 243 -4.02 15.22 -29.66
C ASP A 243 -2.88 15.08 -30.67
N GLU A 244 -3.20 14.63 -31.87
CA GLU A 244 -2.33 14.77 -33.03
C GLU A 244 -2.28 16.27 -33.37
N GLU A 245 -1.67 17.09 -32.51
CA GLU A 245 -1.37 18.46 -32.86
C GLU A 245 -0.32 18.45 -33.97
N GLU A 246 -0.71 19.06 -35.08
CA GLU A 246 0.08 19.48 -36.22
C GLU A 246 1.36 20.22 -35.77
N GLY A 247 2.40 19.45 -35.49
CA GLY A 247 3.74 19.95 -35.21
C GLY A 247 4.71 19.30 -36.17
N GLU A 248 5.08 20.02 -37.23
CA GLU A 248 6.19 19.67 -38.10
C GLU A 248 7.49 19.55 -37.30
N ALA A 249 7.81 18.33 -36.86
CA ALA A 249 9.17 17.94 -36.55
C ALA A 249 9.47 16.65 -37.35
N LYS A 250 10.06 16.85 -38.52
CA LYS A 250 10.72 15.79 -39.28
C LYS A 250 11.92 15.27 -38.47
N GLU A 251 11.66 14.36 -37.55
CA GLU A 251 12.66 13.39 -37.11
C GLU A 251 12.18 11.99 -37.45
N SER A 252 13.11 11.23 -38.03
CA SER A 252 12.94 9.95 -38.71
C SER A 252 11.96 9.01 -38.01
N LYS A 253 10.79 8.81 -38.63
CA LYS A 253 9.99 7.59 -38.48
C LYS A 253 10.86 6.41 -38.91
N GLN A 254 11.59 5.81 -37.98
CA GLN A 254 11.88 4.38 -38.12
C GLN A 254 10.53 3.69 -38.14
N ALA A 255 10.24 2.97 -39.22
CA ALA A 255 9.01 2.22 -39.39
C ALA A 255 8.81 1.31 -38.17
N GLU A 256 7.95 1.72 -37.23
CA GLU A 256 7.53 0.84 -36.15
C GLU A 256 6.82 -0.34 -36.81
N GLN A 257 7.43 -1.53 -36.70
CA GLN A 257 6.73 -2.76 -37.05
C GLN A 257 5.43 -2.80 -36.24
N GLU A 258 4.32 -2.87 -36.97
CA GLU A 258 2.99 -3.05 -36.39
C GLU A 258 3.01 -4.34 -35.55
N VAL A 259 2.97 -4.18 -34.23
CA VAL A 259 2.99 -5.32 -33.30
C VAL A 259 1.68 -6.04 -33.46
N LYS A 260 1.70 -7.28 -33.98
CA LYS A 260 0.51 -8.12 -34.05
C LYS A 260 -0.04 -8.35 -32.65
N VAL A 261 -1.35 -8.15 -32.49
CA VAL A 261 -2.06 -8.29 -31.21
C VAL A 261 -3.07 -9.41 -31.33
N LEU A 262 -3.08 -10.33 -30.36
CA LEU A 262 -4.10 -11.38 -30.27
C LEU A 262 -5.41 -10.76 -29.80
N THR A 263 -6.47 -10.94 -30.57
CA THR A 263 -7.81 -10.47 -30.19
C THR A 263 -8.54 -11.49 -29.32
N GLU A 264 -9.51 -11.02 -28.55
CA GLU A 264 -10.38 -11.85 -27.73
C GLU A 264 -11.12 -12.91 -28.58
N LYS A 265 -11.54 -12.55 -29.79
CA LYS A 265 -12.23 -13.48 -30.72
C LYS A 265 -11.31 -14.62 -31.16
N GLU A 266 -10.07 -14.30 -31.54
CA GLU A 266 -9.07 -15.30 -31.92
C GLU A 266 -8.69 -16.20 -30.74
N TYR A 267 -8.46 -15.60 -29.56
CA TYR A 267 -8.18 -16.36 -28.34
C TYR A 267 -9.31 -17.35 -28.02
N ASN A 268 -10.57 -16.94 -28.12
CA ASN A 268 -11.70 -17.82 -27.84
C ASN A 268 -11.77 -19.05 -28.76
N SER A 269 -11.27 -18.93 -29.99
CA SER A 269 -11.17 -20.06 -30.93
C SER A 269 -9.96 -20.97 -30.65
N LEU A 270 -8.87 -20.42 -30.11
CA LEU A 270 -7.60 -21.12 -29.94
C LEU A 270 -7.36 -21.68 -28.52
N ARG A 271 -8.08 -21.18 -27.51
CA ARG A 271 -7.82 -21.48 -26.08
C ARG A 271 -7.96 -22.94 -25.67
N LYS A 272 -8.54 -23.80 -26.50
CA LYS A 272 -8.70 -25.25 -26.27
C LYS A 272 -7.77 -26.10 -27.14
N ASP A 273 -6.87 -25.48 -27.91
CA ASP A 273 -5.89 -26.19 -28.73
C ASP A 273 -4.76 -26.74 -27.85
N ASN A 274 -4.72 -28.06 -27.71
CA ASN A 274 -3.74 -28.76 -26.88
C ASN A 274 -2.30 -28.56 -27.37
N ALA A 275 -2.07 -28.55 -28.69
CA ALA A 275 -0.72 -28.38 -29.24
C ALA A 275 -0.21 -26.96 -28.96
N LEU A 276 -1.10 -25.97 -29.01
CA LEU A 276 -0.77 -24.58 -28.68
C LEU A 276 -0.51 -24.40 -27.18
N ILE A 277 -1.30 -25.07 -26.31
CA ILE A 277 -1.10 -25.08 -24.85
C ILE A 277 0.26 -25.72 -24.50
N GLU A 278 0.59 -26.87 -25.10
CA GLU A 278 1.88 -27.53 -24.91
C GLU A 278 3.05 -26.66 -25.37
N LYS A 279 2.93 -26.05 -26.57
CA LYS A 279 3.92 -25.06 -27.05
C LYS A 279 4.07 -23.90 -26.06
N GLY A 280 2.96 -23.41 -25.50
CA GLY A 280 2.96 -22.32 -24.52
C GLY A 280 3.70 -22.68 -23.23
N LYS A 281 3.50 -23.90 -22.74
CA LYS A 281 4.25 -24.46 -21.61
C LYS A 281 5.76 -24.47 -21.92
N ASP A 282 6.13 -24.95 -23.10
CA ASP A 282 7.51 -25.04 -23.57
C ASP A 282 8.19 -23.66 -23.63
N VAL A 283 7.49 -22.65 -24.15
CA VAL A 283 7.97 -21.27 -24.22
C VAL A 283 8.17 -20.69 -22.82
N ILE A 284 7.21 -20.88 -21.90
CA ILE A 284 7.33 -20.43 -20.50
C ILE A 284 8.57 -21.04 -19.83
N GLU A 285 8.84 -22.33 -20.10
CA GLU A 285 10.00 -23.01 -19.55
C GLU A 285 11.31 -22.43 -20.10
N LYS A 286 11.41 -22.29 -21.42
CA LYS A 286 12.61 -21.78 -22.12
C LYS A 286 12.90 -20.33 -21.78
N ALA A 287 11.87 -19.49 -21.74
CA ALA A 287 11.95 -18.08 -21.36
C ALA A 287 12.10 -17.88 -19.84
N ARG A 288 12.01 -18.95 -19.04
CA ARG A 288 12.18 -18.95 -17.57
C ARG A 288 11.26 -17.96 -16.87
N CYS A 289 10.02 -17.80 -17.34
CA CYS A 289 9.04 -16.87 -16.75
C CYS A 289 8.81 -17.13 -15.26
N PHE A 290 8.91 -18.40 -14.83
CA PHE A 290 8.73 -18.86 -13.45
C PHE A 290 9.81 -18.36 -12.46
N VAL A 291 10.92 -17.80 -12.94
CA VAL A 291 11.94 -17.16 -12.09
C VAL A 291 11.35 -15.93 -11.41
N CYS A 292 10.58 -15.14 -12.17
CA CYS A 292 9.95 -13.93 -11.67
C CYS A 292 8.50 -14.14 -11.27
N HIS A 293 7.78 -15.03 -11.95
CA HIS A 293 6.34 -15.25 -11.75
C HIS A 293 6.05 -16.55 -11.03
N ASP A 294 4.93 -16.59 -10.32
CA ASP A 294 4.35 -17.85 -9.87
C ASP A 294 3.37 -18.37 -10.93
N ILE A 295 3.61 -19.60 -11.40
CA ILE A 295 2.92 -20.22 -12.53
C ILE A 295 2.66 -21.69 -12.20
N LYS A 296 1.39 -22.08 -12.17
CA LYS A 296 0.96 -23.46 -11.94
C LYS A 296 1.63 -24.39 -12.96
N GLY A 297 2.17 -25.52 -12.48
CA GLY A 297 2.89 -26.49 -13.31
C GLY A 297 4.39 -26.26 -13.45
N PHE A 298 4.95 -25.21 -12.84
CA PHE A 298 6.39 -24.91 -12.81
C PHE A 298 6.97 -24.78 -11.39
N SER A 299 6.16 -25.03 -10.36
CA SER A 299 6.54 -24.92 -8.94
C SER A 299 7.67 -25.88 -8.54
N GLU A 300 7.80 -27.03 -9.20
CA GLU A 300 8.88 -28.00 -8.93
C GLU A 300 10.28 -27.50 -9.32
N LEU A 301 10.36 -26.58 -10.29
CA LEU A 301 11.64 -26.01 -10.77
C LEU A 301 12.14 -24.89 -9.86
N MET A 302 11.26 -24.22 -9.12
CA MET A 302 11.58 -23.33 -8.00
C MET A 302 10.45 -23.37 -6.97
N PRO A 303 10.57 -24.18 -5.90
CA PRO A 303 9.50 -24.34 -4.93
C PRO A 303 9.22 -23.01 -4.23
N VAL A 304 8.08 -22.42 -4.56
CA VAL A 304 7.48 -21.37 -3.75
C VAL A 304 6.80 -22.10 -2.60
N THR A 305 7.23 -21.83 -1.37
CA THR A 305 6.54 -22.37 -0.20
C THR A 305 5.18 -21.69 -0.12
N GLU A 306 4.13 -22.34 -0.62
CA GLU A 306 2.76 -21.88 -0.40
C GLU A 306 2.51 -21.87 1.11
N LYS A 307 2.32 -20.68 1.66
CA LYS A 307 1.99 -20.56 3.07
C LYS A 307 0.55 -21.00 3.26
N LYS A 308 0.34 -22.06 4.02
CA LYS A 308 -0.99 -22.49 4.42
C LYS A 308 -1.65 -21.35 5.20
N ARG A 309 -2.73 -20.82 4.65
CA ARG A 309 -3.61 -19.83 5.30
C ARG A 309 -4.84 -20.48 5.94
N ASP A 310 -4.96 -21.80 5.80
CA ASP A 310 -6.01 -22.59 6.41
C ASP A 310 -5.83 -22.61 7.93
N GLY A 311 -6.86 -22.20 8.67
CA GLY A 311 -6.85 -22.17 10.12
C GLY A 311 -6.46 -20.83 10.77
N LEU A 312 -6.21 -19.78 9.98
CA LEU A 312 -6.07 -18.42 10.53
C LEU A 312 -7.32 -18.03 11.32
N ALA A 313 -7.12 -17.59 12.56
CA ALA A 313 -8.20 -17.21 13.47
C ALA A 313 -7.87 -15.92 14.25
N GLY A 314 -8.91 -15.31 14.82
CA GLY A 314 -8.78 -14.11 15.64
C GLY A 314 -7.99 -12.99 14.97
N PHE A 315 -7.06 -12.40 15.71
CA PHE A 315 -6.27 -11.26 15.24
C PHE A 315 -5.33 -11.59 14.09
N GLU A 316 -4.77 -12.79 14.03
CA GLU A 316 -3.87 -13.19 12.94
C GLU A 316 -4.61 -13.18 11.60
N LYS A 317 -5.85 -13.69 11.58
CA LYS A 317 -6.74 -13.62 10.41
C LYS A 317 -7.03 -12.17 10.02
N LEU A 318 -7.40 -11.34 10.99
CA LEU A 318 -7.71 -9.93 10.73
C LEU A 318 -6.49 -9.17 10.18
N LEU A 319 -5.30 -9.42 10.73
CA LEU A 319 -4.04 -8.84 10.27
C LEU A 319 -3.75 -9.22 8.80
N TYR A 320 -4.04 -10.46 8.43
CA TYR A 320 -3.88 -10.97 7.06
C TYR A 320 -4.93 -10.42 6.08
N GLU A 321 -6.19 -10.29 6.50
CA GLU A 321 -7.28 -9.79 5.64
C GLU A 321 -7.15 -8.29 5.38
N ILE A 322 -7.04 -7.50 6.45
CA ILE A 322 -7.00 -6.03 6.42
C ILE A 322 -5.62 -5.51 6.04
N ARG A 323 -4.57 -6.33 6.21
CA ARG A 323 -3.18 -5.97 5.90
C ARG A 323 -2.72 -4.76 6.70
N CYS A 324 -2.97 -4.73 8.02
CA CYS A 324 -2.61 -3.60 8.88
C CYS A 324 -1.11 -3.26 8.77
N LEU A 325 -0.26 -4.27 8.61
CA LEU A 325 1.19 -4.10 8.47
C LEU A 325 1.62 -3.40 7.16
N SER A 326 0.73 -3.22 6.18
CA SER A 326 1.02 -2.36 5.03
C SER A 326 1.29 -0.93 5.50
N CYS A 327 0.50 -0.43 6.46
CA CYS A 327 0.65 0.93 6.95
C CYS A 327 1.37 0.98 8.30
N HIS A 328 0.97 0.12 9.22
CA HIS A 328 1.44 0.09 10.59
C HIS A 328 2.69 -0.76 10.76
N ARG A 329 3.47 -0.42 11.79
CA ARG A 329 4.56 -1.26 12.28
C ARG A 329 4.12 -1.98 13.55
N ILE A 330 4.44 -3.27 13.64
CA ILE A 330 4.43 -4.02 14.89
C ILE A 330 5.83 -4.64 15.06
N GLN A 331 6.48 -4.33 16.18
CA GLN A 331 7.88 -4.62 16.44
C GLN A 331 8.77 -4.11 15.30
N ASN A 332 9.36 -5.02 14.51
CA ASN A 332 10.23 -4.71 13.39
C ASN A 332 9.63 -5.08 12.03
N LYS A 333 8.31 -5.25 11.95
CA LYS A 333 7.59 -5.71 10.75
C LYS A 333 6.54 -4.69 10.34
N GLY A 334 6.38 -4.50 9.03
CA GLY A 334 5.39 -3.60 8.44
C GLY A 334 5.92 -2.23 8.04
N GLY A 335 5.00 -1.30 7.81
CA GLY A 335 5.26 0.02 7.25
C GLY A 335 5.45 1.13 8.29
N ALA A 336 6.02 2.24 7.86
CA ALA A 336 6.15 3.47 8.66
C ALA A 336 5.13 4.56 8.26
N TYR A 337 4.16 4.21 7.41
CA TYR A 337 3.13 5.15 6.94
C TYR A 337 2.02 5.39 7.98
N ALA A 338 1.91 4.60 9.03
CA ALA A 338 0.94 4.82 10.09
C ALA A 338 1.61 4.62 11.46
N PRO A 339 0.95 5.04 12.56
CA PRO A 339 1.52 4.92 13.90
C PRO A 339 2.02 3.51 14.22
N ASN A 340 3.15 3.42 14.92
CA ASN A 340 3.68 2.16 15.41
C ASN A 340 2.73 1.58 16.47
N LEU A 341 2.24 0.36 16.25
CA LEU A 341 1.29 -0.34 17.11
C LEU A 341 1.96 -1.20 18.17
N THR A 342 3.29 -1.33 18.18
CA THR A 342 4.05 -2.24 19.09
C THR A 342 3.66 -2.11 20.57
N ILE A 343 3.32 -0.90 21.01
CA ILE A 343 2.92 -0.60 22.39
C ILE A 343 1.52 0.03 22.47
N ALA A 344 0.67 -0.21 21.46
CA ALA A 344 -0.63 0.43 21.35
C ALA A 344 -1.53 0.17 22.58
N GLY A 345 -1.48 -1.03 23.17
CA GLY A 345 -2.24 -1.34 24.38
C GLY A 345 -1.72 -0.66 25.65
N SER A 346 -0.45 -0.21 25.69
CA SER A 346 0.05 0.65 26.78
C SER A 346 -0.24 2.14 26.53
N LYS A 347 -0.88 2.48 25.42
CA LYS A 347 -1.00 3.86 24.92
C LYS A 347 -2.44 4.30 24.78
N ILE A 348 -3.27 3.49 24.14
CA ILE A 348 -4.63 3.82 23.74
C ILE A 348 -5.62 3.21 24.75
N LYS A 349 -6.73 3.89 25.03
CA LYS A 349 -7.82 3.32 25.81
C LYS A 349 -8.64 2.37 24.94
N MET A 350 -8.81 1.13 25.40
CA MET A 350 -9.55 0.07 24.72
C MET A 350 -10.92 0.51 24.18
N ASN A 351 -11.73 1.22 24.97
CA ASN A 351 -13.07 1.66 24.52
C ASN A 351 -13.00 2.59 23.30
N TRP A 352 -12.08 3.55 23.33
CA TRP A 352 -11.90 4.47 22.20
C TRP A 352 -11.33 3.75 20.98
N GLU A 353 -10.39 2.82 21.16
CA GLU A 353 -9.82 2.04 20.06
C GLU A 353 -10.90 1.20 19.37
N ASN A 354 -11.77 0.56 20.14
CA ASN A 354 -12.86 -0.24 19.60
C ASN A 354 -13.81 0.61 18.73
N GLU A 355 -14.23 1.77 19.23
CA GLU A 355 -15.07 2.71 18.48
C GLU A 355 -14.36 3.23 17.22
N PHE A 356 -13.08 3.59 17.35
CA PHE A 356 -12.28 4.13 16.26
C PHE A 356 -12.06 3.12 15.12
N LEU A 357 -11.86 1.84 15.43
CA LEU A 357 -11.65 0.80 14.41
C LEU A 357 -12.90 0.57 13.56
N GLN A 358 -14.09 0.75 14.13
CA GLN A 358 -15.36 0.65 13.40
C GLN A 358 -15.59 1.87 12.50
N VAL A 359 -15.37 3.08 13.03
CA VAL A 359 -15.55 4.33 12.30
C VAL A 359 -14.35 5.25 12.52
N PRO A 360 -13.25 5.07 11.74
CA PRO A 360 -12.07 5.89 11.89
C PRO A 360 -12.38 7.37 11.64
N ASP A 361 -12.17 8.19 12.65
CA ASP A 361 -12.36 9.65 12.59
C ASP A 361 -11.05 10.37 12.24
N ILE A 362 -11.16 11.62 11.79
CA ILE A 362 -10.03 12.45 11.41
C ILE A 362 -9.33 12.97 12.66
N ILE A 363 -8.24 12.30 13.07
CA ILE A 363 -7.38 12.77 14.18
C ILE A 363 -6.51 13.96 13.75
N ARG A 364 -6.11 13.98 12.47
CA ARG A 364 -5.24 15.00 11.88
C ARG A 364 -5.74 15.34 10.46
N PRO A 365 -6.22 16.57 10.21
CA PRO A 365 -6.82 16.95 8.92
C PRO A 365 -5.89 16.76 7.71
N LEU A 366 -4.59 16.96 7.89
CA LEU A 366 -3.58 16.93 6.82
C LEU A 366 -2.64 15.71 6.87
N SER A 367 -2.95 14.67 7.65
CA SER A 367 -2.07 13.49 7.83
C SER A 367 -2.65 12.19 7.25
N GLN A 368 -1.90 11.11 7.46
CA GLN A 368 -2.16 9.72 7.10
C GLN A 368 -3.42 9.21 7.82
N GLN A 369 -4.60 9.44 7.24
CA GLN A 369 -5.87 8.98 7.80
C GLN A 369 -6.05 7.48 7.56
N MET A 370 -6.56 6.78 8.59
CA MET A 370 -6.88 5.37 8.47
C MET A 370 -8.04 5.16 7.50
N PRO A 371 -7.91 4.27 6.50
CA PRO A 371 -9.02 3.91 5.62
C PRO A 371 -10.23 3.38 6.38
N LYS A 372 -11.44 3.67 5.89
CA LYS A 372 -12.66 3.01 6.36
C LYS A 372 -12.75 1.61 5.76
N PHE A 373 -12.24 0.62 6.47
CA PHE A 373 -12.32 -0.79 6.08
C PHE A 373 -13.71 -1.41 6.32
N ASN A 374 -14.59 -0.68 7.02
CA ASN A 374 -15.92 -1.12 7.48
C ASN A 374 -15.84 -2.34 8.41
N LEU A 375 -14.89 -2.34 9.34
CA LEU A 375 -14.73 -3.43 10.33
C LEU A 375 -16.01 -3.59 11.16
N THR A 376 -16.38 -4.85 11.44
CA THR A 376 -17.52 -5.13 12.31
C THR A 376 -17.16 -4.91 13.77
N GLU A 377 -18.17 -4.89 14.65
CA GLU A 377 -17.96 -4.83 16.09
C GLU A 377 -17.07 -5.99 16.58
N GLU A 378 -17.27 -7.18 16.02
CA GLU A 378 -16.46 -8.37 16.34
C GLU A 378 -15.01 -8.21 15.88
N ASP A 379 -14.76 -7.68 14.67
CA ASP A 379 -13.40 -7.41 14.20
C ASP A 379 -12.68 -6.41 15.11
N ALA A 380 -13.37 -5.31 15.44
CA ALA A 380 -12.85 -4.26 16.31
C ALA A 380 -12.54 -4.81 17.70
N LYS A 381 -13.44 -5.65 18.24
CA LYS A 381 -13.23 -6.34 19.52
C LYS A 381 -12.03 -7.27 19.48
N VAL A 382 -11.93 -8.14 18.46
CA VAL A 382 -10.79 -9.07 18.28
C VAL A 382 -9.47 -8.31 18.17
N ALA A 383 -9.43 -7.21 17.42
CA ALA A 383 -8.26 -6.35 17.33
C ALA A 383 -7.90 -5.74 18.68
N THR A 384 -8.86 -5.11 19.33
CA THR A 384 -8.61 -4.35 20.56
C THR A 384 -8.21 -5.28 21.71
N GLU A 385 -8.87 -6.43 21.88
CA GLU A 385 -8.50 -7.42 22.89
C GLU A 385 -7.09 -7.98 22.66
N TYR A 386 -6.69 -8.17 21.40
CA TYR A 386 -5.33 -8.60 21.11
C TYR A 386 -4.32 -7.50 21.43
N ILE A 387 -4.60 -6.27 21.02
CA ILE A 387 -3.73 -5.11 21.23
C ILE A 387 -3.53 -4.86 22.73
N GLU A 388 -4.63 -4.88 23.50
CA GLU A 388 -4.70 -4.72 24.97
C GLU A 388 -4.14 -5.91 25.77
N LYS A 389 -3.80 -7.02 25.10
CA LYS A 389 -3.13 -8.16 25.75
C LYS A 389 -1.68 -8.35 25.32
N ASN A 390 -1.36 -8.04 24.06
CA ASN A 390 -0.11 -8.48 23.42
C ASN A 390 0.76 -7.34 22.91
N LEU A 391 0.27 -6.10 22.84
CA LEU A 391 1.03 -4.95 22.31
C LEU A 391 1.29 -3.92 23.41
N HIS A 392 2.08 -4.32 24.41
CA HIS A 392 2.43 -3.51 25.58
C HIS A 392 3.94 -3.43 25.78
N THR A 393 4.34 -2.46 26.59
CA THR A 393 5.62 -2.50 27.26
C THR A 393 5.68 -3.66 28.27
N LYS A 394 6.87 -4.23 28.48
CA LYS A 394 7.11 -5.27 29.50
C LYS A 394 6.82 -4.74 30.91
N GLU A 395 7.23 -3.49 31.15
CA GLU A 395 6.95 -2.78 32.40
C GLU A 395 5.81 -1.79 32.17
N PRO A 396 4.78 -1.77 33.03
CA PRO A 396 3.67 -0.82 32.89
C PRO A 396 4.14 0.62 33.15
N PHE A 397 3.53 1.58 32.46
CA PHE A 397 3.79 3.00 32.73
C PHE A 397 3.16 3.43 34.05
N THR A 398 3.80 4.37 34.74
CA THR A 398 3.26 4.96 35.97
C THR A 398 2.00 5.76 35.70
N ASN A 399 0.92 5.48 36.41
CA ASN A 399 -0.33 6.24 36.36
C ASN A 399 -0.46 7.13 37.61
N LEU A 400 -0.38 8.45 37.44
CA LEU A 400 -0.49 9.42 38.55
C LEU A 400 -1.89 9.51 39.17
N PHE A 401 -2.90 9.03 38.45
CA PHE A 401 -4.31 9.11 38.82
C PHE A 401 -4.95 7.71 38.86
N GLU A 402 -4.18 6.70 39.25
CA GLU A 402 -4.71 5.35 39.40
C GLU A 402 -5.82 5.32 40.44
N GLY A 403 -7.02 4.86 40.05
CA GLY A 403 -8.19 4.81 40.92
C GLY A 403 -8.78 6.15 41.34
N SER A 404 -8.35 7.29 40.77
CA SER A 404 -8.85 8.62 41.13
C SER A 404 -8.92 9.57 39.93
N SER A 405 -9.67 10.67 40.05
CA SER A 405 -9.69 11.73 39.04
C SER A 405 -8.79 12.90 39.47
N PRO A 406 -8.18 13.64 38.52
CA PRO A 406 -7.47 14.87 38.84
C PRO A 406 -8.37 15.87 39.58
N SER A 407 -7.84 16.57 40.59
CA SER A 407 -8.60 17.61 41.28
C SER A 407 -8.75 18.87 40.41
N PRO A 408 -9.78 19.71 40.63
CA PRO A 408 -9.96 20.96 39.89
C PRO A 408 -8.72 21.86 39.91
N ASP A 409 -8.00 21.94 41.03
CA ASP A 409 -6.78 22.74 41.15
C ASP A 409 -5.64 22.23 40.26
N VAL A 410 -5.50 20.90 40.12
CA VAL A 410 -4.51 20.28 39.23
C VAL A 410 -4.85 20.56 37.78
N ILE A 411 -6.13 20.48 37.41
CA ILE A 411 -6.62 20.78 36.06
C ILE A 411 -6.37 22.25 35.71
N ALA A 412 -6.74 23.19 36.60
CA ALA A 412 -6.55 24.63 36.38
C ALA A 412 -5.06 25.01 36.27
N ALA A 413 -4.20 24.39 37.08
CA ALA A 413 -2.74 24.56 36.97
C ALA A 413 -2.21 24.03 35.63
N GLY A 414 -2.72 22.89 35.16
CA GLY A 414 -2.34 22.30 33.87
C GLY A 414 -2.80 23.14 32.68
N GLU A 415 -4.01 23.70 32.72
CA GLU A 415 -4.53 24.62 31.71
C GLU A 415 -3.61 25.84 31.56
N LYS A 416 -3.31 26.51 32.68
CA LYS A 416 -2.42 27.65 32.70
C LYS A 416 -1.06 27.31 32.08
N LEU A 417 -0.49 26.18 32.48
CA LEU A 417 0.81 25.73 31.97
C LEU A 417 0.78 25.40 30.47
N PHE A 418 -0.32 24.80 29.98
CA PHE A 418 -0.51 24.47 28.57
C PHE A 418 -0.43 25.73 27.69
N TYR A 419 -1.07 26.82 28.11
CA TYR A 419 -1.02 28.10 27.40
C TYR A 419 0.30 28.83 27.59
N GLU A 420 0.89 28.83 28.80
CA GLU A 420 2.18 29.47 29.07
C GLU A 420 3.34 28.85 28.28
N LYS A 421 3.30 27.53 28.07
CA LYS A 421 4.31 26.80 27.27
C LYS A 421 4.01 26.83 25.77
N GLY A 422 2.90 27.45 25.36
CA GLY A 422 2.53 27.64 23.97
C GLY A 422 2.08 26.36 23.25
N CYS A 423 1.62 25.34 23.98
CA CYS A 423 1.19 24.06 23.41
C CYS A 423 0.08 24.25 22.37
N ASN A 424 -0.81 25.23 22.61
CA ASN A 424 -1.89 25.65 21.71
C ASN A 424 -1.42 26.21 20.35
N THR A 425 -0.13 26.55 20.21
CA THR A 425 0.42 26.99 18.92
C THR A 425 0.52 25.83 17.94
N CYS A 426 0.84 24.63 18.44
CA CYS A 426 0.95 23.42 17.63
C CYS A 426 -0.32 22.57 17.68
N HIS A 427 -0.94 22.46 18.86
CA HIS A 427 -2.12 21.64 19.10
C HIS A 427 -3.41 22.45 19.07
N ALA A 428 -4.43 21.89 18.42
CA ALA A 428 -5.78 22.43 18.50
C ALA A 428 -6.49 21.96 19.78
N GLU A 429 -7.37 22.81 20.32
CA GLU A 429 -8.38 22.50 21.32
C GLU A 429 -9.75 22.85 20.72
N GLY A 430 -10.40 21.84 20.15
CA GLY A 430 -11.65 22.03 19.40
C GLY A 430 -11.39 22.82 18.12
N THR A 431 -12.00 24.00 18.00
CA THR A 431 -11.82 24.90 16.85
C THR A 431 -10.76 25.99 17.09
N LYS A 432 -10.09 25.97 18.26
CA LYS A 432 -9.10 26.98 18.67
C LYS A 432 -7.68 26.41 18.65
N GLY A 433 -6.67 27.25 18.42
CA GLY A 433 -5.26 26.86 18.46
C GLY A 433 -4.72 26.30 17.13
N GLY A 434 -3.66 25.48 17.22
CA GLY A 434 -2.94 24.89 16.09
C GLY A 434 -3.72 23.80 15.34
N GLY A 435 -3.11 22.63 15.07
CA GLY A 435 -3.79 21.50 14.41
C GLY A 435 -3.17 21.03 13.10
N VAL A 436 -2.23 21.80 12.53
CA VAL A 436 -1.43 21.39 11.36
C VAL A 436 -0.25 20.51 11.78
N VAL A 437 0.41 20.88 12.88
CA VAL A 437 1.61 20.19 13.39
C VAL A 437 1.23 19.17 14.47
N GLY A 438 0.56 19.62 15.53
CA GLY A 438 0.06 18.77 16.61
C GLY A 438 -1.36 18.26 16.34
N PRO A 439 -1.72 17.03 16.76
CA PRO A 439 -3.10 16.57 16.71
C PRO A 439 -4.02 17.42 17.60
N ASN A 440 -5.31 17.41 17.28
CA ASN A 440 -6.34 17.99 18.15
C ASN A 440 -6.38 17.24 19.49
N LEU A 441 -6.39 17.98 20.59
CA LEU A 441 -6.36 17.45 21.95
C LEU A 441 -7.72 17.52 22.65
N GLN A 442 -8.78 18.03 22.02
CA GLN A 442 -10.10 18.20 22.62
C GLN A 442 -10.64 16.94 23.31
N THR A 443 -10.35 15.77 22.74
CA THR A 443 -10.82 14.45 23.22
C THR A 443 -9.64 13.52 23.54
N VAL A 444 -8.46 14.07 23.85
CA VAL A 444 -7.27 13.25 24.11
C VAL A 444 -7.43 12.37 25.35
N GLY A 445 -8.22 12.81 26.34
CA GLY A 445 -8.56 12.06 27.53
C GLY A 445 -9.42 10.83 27.24
N ASP A 446 -10.24 10.83 26.18
CA ASP A 446 -10.97 9.62 25.74
C ASP A 446 -10.03 8.60 25.09
N ARG A 447 -8.98 9.10 24.42
CA ARG A 447 -8.14 8.31 23.53
C ARG A 447 -6.90 7.73 24.21
N LEU A 448 -6.16 8.53 24.97
CA LEU A 448 -4.86 8.15 25.52
C LEU A 448 -4.96 7.77 26.99
N GLN A 449 -4.20 6.76 27.40
CA GLN A 449 -4.05 6.40 28.80
C GLN A 449 -3.28 7.51 29.55
N PRO A 450 -3.69 7.92 30.77
CA PRO A 450 -2.96 8.92 31.56
C PRO A 450 -1.49 8.55 31.80
N ALA A 451 -1.22 7.26 31.97
CA ALA A 451 0.14 6.74 32.14
C ALA A 451 1.00 6.99 30.89
N TYR A 452 0.43 6.83 29.68
CA TYR A 452 1.11 7.16 28.44
C TYR A 452 1.30 8.67 28.26
N LEU A 453 0.33 9.50 28.67
CA LEU A 453 0.48 10.96 28.64
C LEU A 453 1.68 11.40 29.47
N LEU A 454 1.83 10.87 30.69
CA LEU A 454 2.99 11.13 31.53
C LEU A 454 4.30 10.69 30.85
N PHE A 455 4.32 9.45 30.35
CA PHE A 455 5.49 8.88 29.69
C PHE A 455 5.92 9.70 28.47
N HIS A 456 4.96 10.10 27.63
CA HIS A 456 5.19 10.92 26.44
C HIS A 456 5.67 12.33 26.78
N LEU A 457 5.00 13.03 27.70
CA LEU A 457 5.38 14.41 28.08
C LEU A 457 6.74 14.49 28.78
N ARG A 458 7.16 13.42 29.48
CA ARG A 458 8.49 13.37 30.11
C ARG A 458 9.61 13.38 29.06
N ASN A 459 9.41 12.68 27.93
CA ASN A 459 10.36 12.70 26.83
C ASN A 459 9.74 12.22 25.50
N PRO A 460 9.17 13.13 24.67
CA PRO A 460 8.54 12.75 23.40
C PRO A 460 9.50 12.00 22.44
N GLN A 461 10.79 12.35 22.48
CA GLN A 461 11.82 11.74 21.62
C GLN A 461 12.20 10.31 22.01
N GLN A 462 11.82 9.84 23.20
CA GLN A 462 12.10 8.47 23.64
C GLN A 462 11.33 7.42 22.84
N VAL A 463 10.10 7.76 22.40
CA VAL A 463 9.22 6.85 21.63
C VAL A 463 9.42 7.04 20.13
N ASN A 464 9.60 8.29 19.71
CA ASN A 464 9.84 8.66 18.34
C ASN A 464 10.97 9.69 18.28
N PRO A 465 12.18 9.32 17.83
CA PRO A 465 13.31 10.26 17.74
C PRO A 465 13.05 11.46 16.84
N GLN A 466 12.13 11.30 15.89
CA GLN A 466 11.69 12.33 14.96
C GLN A 466 10.44 13.06 15.48
N ALA A 467 10.09 12.92 16.76
CA ALA A 467 9.01 13.67 17.37
C ALA A 467 9.31 15.17 17.29
N VAL A 468 8.37 15.90 16.68
CA VAL A 468 8.44 17.36 16.51
C VAL A 468 8.19 18.08 17.83
N GLU A 469 7.42 17.48 18.74
CA GLU A 469 7.11 18.04 20.06
C GLU A 469 8.37 18.16 20.91
N PRO A 470 8.78 19.36 21.35
CA PRO A 470 10.01 19.55 22.13
C PRO A 470 9.97 18.81 23.48
N ASN A 471 11.13 18.39 23.97
CA ASN A 471 11.27 18.04 25.38
C ASN A 471 11.43 19.33 26.20
N PHE A 472 10.40 19.67 26.98
CA PHE A 472 10.37 20.88 27.80
C PHE A 472 11.08 20.74 29.15
N GLY A 473 11.51 19.52 29.53
CA GLY A 473 12.18 19.28 30.81
C GLY A 473 11.30 19.58 32.04
N PHE A 474 10.00 19.27 31.96
CA PHE A 474 9.04 19.51 33.04
C PHE A 474 9.41 18.80 34.35
N SER A 475 9.15 19.46 35.47
CA SER A 475 9.15 18.86 36.81
C SER A 475 8.00 17.84 36.98
N ASP A 476 8.08 17.00 38.01
CA ASP A 476 7.04 15.98 38.27
C ASP A 476 5.67 16.62 38.58
N GLU A 477 5.67 17.79 39.22
CA GLU A 477 4.49 18.60 39.53
C GLU A 477 3.87 19.21 38.27
N GLU A 478 4.70 19.80 37.39
CA GLU A 478 4.26 20.31 36.09
C GLU A 478 3.68 19.19 35.22
N LEU A 479 4.34 18.02 35.18
CA LEU A 479 3.85 16.84 34.48
C LEU A 479 2.50 16.38 35.05
N LYS A 480 2.35 16.33 36.38
CA LYS A 480 1.09 15.97 37.03
C LYS A 480 -0.04 16.92 36.62
N SER A 481 0.22 18.23 36.62
CA SER A 481 -0.75 19.24 36.19
C SER A 481 -1.15 19.09 34.72
N LEU A 482 -0.20 18.96 33.80
CA LEU A 482 -0.49 18.76 32.37
C LEU A 482 -1.25 17.45 32.11
N VAL A 483 -0.83 16.35 32.72
CA VAL A 483 -1.52 15.05 32.57
C VAL A 483 -2.94 15.15 33.14
N GLY A 484 -3.12 15.84 34.27
CA GLY A 484 -4.44 16.07 34.86
C GLY A 484 -5.37 16.83 33.92
N PHE A 485 -4.89 17.96 33.37
CA PHE A 485 -5.62 18.76 32.38
C PHE A 485 -5.99 17.96 31.13
N LEU A 486 -5.04 17.25 30.52
CA LEU A 486 -5.28 16.45 29.32
C LEU A 486 -6.17 15.22 29.57
N THR A 487 -6.16 14.66 30.80
CA THR A 487 -7.04 13.54 31.15
C THR A 487 -8.51 13.98 31.23
N ASP A 488 -8.77 15.25 31.60
CA ASP A 488 -10.11 15.84 31.65
C ASP A 488 -10.69 16.19 30.25
N HIS A 489 -9.86 16.14 29.19
CA HIS A 489 -10.27 16.39 27.81
C HIS A 489 -11.03 15.21 27.20
N VAL A 490 -12.27 15.04 27.63
CA VAL A 490 -13.20 14.01 27.17
C VAL A 490 -14.39 14.63 26.44
N LYS A 491 -15.06 13.88 25.57
CA LYS A 491 -16.34 14.28 24.97
C LYS A 491 -17.31 14.61 26.09
N LYS A 492 -17.76 15.87 26.17
CA LYS A 492 -18.88 16.24 27.04
C LYS A 492 -20.11 15.47 26.54
N LYS A 493 -20.61 14.53 27.34
CA LYS A 493 -21.90 13.89 27.05
C LYS A 493 -22.93 15.01 26.92
N GLU A 494 -23.59 15.11 25.78
CA GLU A 494 -24.77 15.96 25.66
C GLU A 494 -25.75 15.48 26.72
N GLY A 495 -25.91 16.28 27.78
CA GLY A 495 -26.87 16.00 28.82
C GLY A 495 -28.25 15.96 28.18
N THR A 496 -28.96 14.86 28.38
CA THR A 496 -30.41 14.81 28.34
C THR A 496 -30.92 16.01 29.12
N LYS A 497 -31.43 17.02 28.40
CA LYS A 497 -32.29 18.04 28.98
C LYS A 497 -33.70 17.50 29.09
#